data_AF-A0A930XGP2-F1
#
_entry.id   AF-A0A930XGP2-F1
#
_cell.length_a   1.000
_cell.length_b   1.000
_cell.length_c   1.000
_cell.angle_alpha   90.00
_cell.angle_beta   90.00
_cell.angle_gamma   90.00
#
_symmetry.space_group_name_H-M   'P 1'
#
loop_
_entity.id
_entity.type
_entity.pdbx_description
1 polymer ?
#
loop_
_entity_poly.entity_id
_entity_poly.type
_entity_poly.pdbx_seq_one_letter_code
_entity_poly.pdbx_strand_id
1 'polypeptide(L)'
;MPNGVAVVLLADRGFADGKLMQYLKENLNWHFRIGIKRSFHFQHQGQWRKVSSVQLQPGQVYCTPAVWVGKTKPYPKVYLAFAHDQQSGEPSTIVSDEPTSLQTFAQYRLRFQVEESFLDLKSNGFQLEASRIRDRFSLSQLCGVIALTMLVLVLQGVQVVASGKRRQVDAHWNRGMSYLKLGWNFQ
;
A
#
# COMPACT_ATOMS: atom_id res chain seq x y z
N MET A 1 -19.87 -2.01 -4.00
CA MET A 1 -18.82 -2.73 -4.76
C MET A 1 -19.50 -3.81 -5.60
N PRO A 2 -18.96 -4.21 -6.76
CA PRO A 2 -19.52 -5.31 -7.53
C PRO A 2 -19.54 -6.59 -6.68
N ASN A 3 -20.62 -7.37 -6.77
CA ASN A 3 -20.76 -8.60 -6.00
C ASN A 3 -19.67 -9.61 -6.40
N GLY A 4 -19.01 -10.20 -5.40
CA GLY A 4 -18.02 -11.27 -5.61
C GLY A 4 -16.57 -10.82 -5.81
N VAL A 5 -16.26 -9.52 -5.70
CA VAL A 5 -14.87 -9.03 -5.79
C VAL A 5 -14.24 -8.98 -4.41
N ALA A 6 -13.16 -9.75 -4.21
CA ALA A 6 -12.34 -9.66 -3.01
C ALA A 6 -11.52 -8.36 -3.00
N VAL A 7 -11.64 -7.58 -1.92
CA VAL A 7 -10.93 -6.32 -1.75
C VAL A 7 -9.75 -6.53 -0.81
N VAL A 8 -8.57 -6.05 -1.21
CA VAL A 8 -7.37 -6.09 -0.38
C VAL A 8 -6.87 -4.67 -0.14
N LEU A 9 -6.83 -4.24 1.12
CA LEU A 9 -6.21 -2.97 1.50
C LEU A 9 -4.69 -3.13 1.57
N LEU A 10 -3.96 -2.31 0.82
CA LEU A 10 -2.51 -2.17 0.91
C LEU A 10 -2.17 -0.86 1.63
N ALA A 11 -1.57 -0.93 2.82
CA ALA A 11 -1.34 0.26 3.64
C ALA A 11 0.03 0.31 4.31
N ASP A 12 0.43 1.52 4.69
CA ASP A 12 1.71 1.79 5.32
C ASP A 12 1.80 1.48 6.81
N ARG A 13 3.03 1.51 7.32
CA ARG A 13 3.39 1.35 8.73
C ARG A 13 2.64 2.26 9.70
N GLY A 14 2.05 3.35 9.22
CA GLY A 14 1.22 4.27 10.01
C GLY A 14 -0.19 3.73 10.31
N PHE A 15 -0.68 2.78 9.51
CA PHE A 15 -2.04 2.23 9.59
C PHE A 15 -2.10 0.89 10.33
N ALA A 16 -0.98 0.42 10.89
CA ALA A 16 -0.92 -0.82 11.66
C ALA A 16 -1.60 -0.67 13.03
N ASP A 17 -2.93 -0.63 13.05
CA ASP A 17 -3.76 -0.53 14.25
C ASP A 17 -4.78 -1.69 14.34
N GLY A 18 -4.94 -2.21 15.55
CA GLY A 18 -5.83 -3.35 15.83
C GLY A 18 -7.29 -3.06 15.49
N LYS A 19 -7.78 -1.84 15.76
CA LYS A 19 -9.17 -1.47 15.46
C LYS A 19 -9.41 -1.38 13.96
N LEU A 20 -8.44 -0.86 13.20
CA LEU A 20 -8.53 -0.82 11.75
C LEU A 20 -8.56 -2.24 11.17
N MET A 21 -7.65 -3.11 11.60
CA MET A 21 -7.60 -4.51 11.14
C MET A 21 -8.90 -5.26 11.43
N GLN A 22 -9.46 -5.04 12.62
CA GLN A 22 -10.75 -5.61 13.01
C GLN A 22 -11.88 -5.08 12.11
N TYR A 23 -11.96 -3.77 11.92
CA TYR A 23 -13.01 -3.14 11.11
C TYR A 23 -12.97 -3.61 9.64
N LEU A 24 -11.77 -3.71 9.05
CA LEU A 24 -11.61 -4.23 7.68
C LEU A 24 -12.16 -5.64 7.56
N LYS A 25 -11.83 -6.52 8.50
CA LYS A 25 -12.20 -7.92 8.45
C LYS A 25 -13.66 -8.17 8.81
N GLU A 26 -14.14 -7.58 9.90
CA GLU A 26 -15.45 -7.90 10.49
C GLU A 26 -16.59 -7.07 9.89
N ASN A 27 -16.34 -5.80 9.54
CA ASN A 27 -17.40 -4.91 9.05
C ASN A 27 -17.41 -4.80 7.53
N LEU A 28 -16.24 -4.80 6.89
CA LEU A 28 -16.13 -4.61 5.44
C LEU A 28 -15.89 -5.91 4.67
N ASN A 29 -15.49 -6.98 5.36
CA ASN A 29 -15.04 -8.24 4.76
C ASN A 29 -13.91 -8.01 3.73
N TRP A 30 -12.98 -7.11 4.05
CA TRP A 30 -11.78 -6.81 3.26
C TRP A 30 -10.57 -7.51 3.85
N HIS A 31 -9.71 -7.99 2.97
CA HIS A 31 -8.38 -8.44 3.33
C HIS A 31 -7.43 -7.25 3.46
N PHE A 32 -6.30 -7.47 4.12
CA PHE A 32 -5.30 -6.43 4.28
C PHE A 32 -3.88 -6.96 4.19
N ARG A 33 -2.99 -6.09 3.71
CA ARG A 33 -1.53 -6.20 3.79
C ARG A 33 -1.01 -4.85 4.26
N ILE A 34 -0.59 -4.77 5.52
CA ILE A 34 -0.19 -3.51 6.16
C ILE A 34 1.26 -3.62 6.58
N GLY A 35 2.09 -2.64 6.23
CA GLY A 35 3.45 -2.58 6.76
C GLY A 35 3.42 -2.41 8.28
N ILE A 36 4.38 -2.95 9.02
CA ILE A 36 4.48 -2.73 10.47
C ILE A 36 5.86 -2.20 10.86
N LYS A 37 5.92 -1.45 11.96
CA LYS A 37 7.18 -0.92 12.49
C LYS A 37 7.98 -2.02 13.19
N ARG A 38 9.32 -1.92 13.16
CA ARG A 38 10.21 -2.86 13.86
C ARG A 38 10.02 -2.91 15.38
N SER A 39 9.42 -1.87 15.96
CA SER A 39 9.07 -1.80 17.39
C SER A 39 7.85 -2.65 17.77
N PHE A 40 7.09 -3.17 16.79
CA PHE A 40 5.97 -4.05 17.05
C PHE A 40 6.45 -5.35 17.69
N HIS A 41 5.54 -5.99 18.41
CA HIS A 41 5.75 -7.31 18.96
C HIS A 41 4.77 -8.28 18.34
N PHE A 42 5.20 -9.51 18.14
CA PHE A 42 4.36 -10.61 17.72
C PHE A 42 4.53 -11.80 18.66
N GLN A 43 3.48 -12.60 18.82
CA GLN A 43 3.51 -13.81 19.61
C GLN A 43 3.48 -15.02 18.70
N HIS A 44 4.48 -15.89 18.84
CA HIS A 44 4.52 -17.18 18.19
C HIS A 44 4.78 -18.24 19.26
N GLN A 45 3.94 -19.28 19.31
CA GLN A 45 4.01 -20.36 20.31
C GLN A 45 4.06 -19.84 21.76
N GLY A 46 3.19 -18.88 22.10
CA GLY A 46 3.11 -18.30 23.45
C GLY A 46 4.18 -17.26 23.78
N GLN A 47 5.25 -17.15 23.01
CA GLN A 47 6.35 -16.23 23.28
C GLN A 47 6.23 -14.93 22.48
N TRP A 48 6.27 -13.80 23.18
CA TRP A 48 6.32 -12.47 22.58
C TRP A 48 7.73 -12.11 22.14
N ARG A 49 7.90 -11.72 20.88
CA ARG A 49 9.15 -11.31 20.27
C ARG A 49 8.99 -9.96 19.58
N LYS A 50 10.03 -9.13 19.59
CA LYS A 50 10.04 -7.90 18.79
C LYS A 50 10.19 -8.26 17.31
N VAL A 51 9.51 -7.54 16.44
CA VAL A 51 9.73 -7.63 14.98
C VAL A 51 11.21 -7.40 14.66
N SER A 52 11.86 -6.45 15.36
CA SER A 52 13.30 -6.20 15.24
C SER A 52 14.22 -7.37 15.59
N SER A 53 13.73 -8.38 16.32
CA SER A 53 14.53 -9.56 16.69
C SER A 53 14.71 -10.56 15.54
N VAL A 54 13.85 -10.48 14.52
CA VAL A 54 14.01 -11.27 13.30
C VAL A 54 15.06 -10.58 12.44
N GLN A 55 16.24 -11.21 12.33
CA GLN A 55 17.31 -10.76 11.46
C GLN A 55 17.37 -11.67 10.24
N LEU A 56 17.30 -11.06 9.07
CA LEU A 56 17.41 -11.73 7.77
C LEU A 56 18.65 -11.20 7.06
N GLN A 57 19.33 -12.05 6.32
CA GLN A 57 20.37 -11.61 5.39
C GLN A 57 19.71 -10.96 4.15
N PRO A 58 20.40 -10.05 3.45
CA PRO A 58 19.90 -9.48 2.20
C PRO A 58 19.43 -10.57 1.22
N GLY A 59 18.26 -10.38 0.62
CA GLY A 59 17.63 -11.34 -0.29
C GLY A 59 16.80 -12.44 0.40
N GLN A 60 16.83 -12.54 1.73
CA GLN A 60 16.04 -13.53 2.46
C GLN A 60 14.62 -13.05 2.75
N VAL A 61 13.71 -14.02 2.77
CA VAL A 61 12.31 -13.85 3.12
C VAL A 61 11.91 -14.90 4.14
N TYR A 62 11.11 -14.49 5.13
CA TYR A 62 10.55 -15.37 6.14
C TYR A 62 9.07 -15.08 6.36
N CYS A 63 8.24 -16.11 6.25
CA CYS A 63 6.80 -16.04 6.48
C CYS A 63 6.45 -16.84 7.74
N THR A 64 5.69 -16.22 8.65
CA THR A 64 5.26 -16.91 9.87
C THR A 64 3.98 -17.71 9.61
N PRO A 65 3.71 -18.77 10.40
CA PRO A 65 2.34 -19.25 10.56
C PRO A 65 1.46 -18.17 11.23
N ALA A 66 0.20 -18.51 11.50
CA ALA A 66 -0.70 -17.60 12.21
C ALA A 66 -0.12 -17.23 13.60
N VAL A 67 -0.05 -15.93 13.86
CA VAL A 67 0.52 -15.32 15.07
C VAL A 67 -0.44 -14.27 15.62
N TRP A 68 -0.10 -13.75 16.79
CA TRP A 68 -0.73 -12.56 17.35
C TRP A 68 0.19 -11.37 17.16
N VAL A 69 -0.35 -10.17 16.98
CA VAL A 69 0.42 -8.93 16.83
C VAL A 69 -0.02 -7.87 17.85
N GLY A 70 0.94 -7.11 18.38
CA GLY A 70 0.71 -6.07 19.38
C GLY A 70 0.69 -6.60 20.82
N LYS A 71 1.57 -6.09 21.70
CA LYS A 71 1.68 -6.58 23.08
C LYS A 71 0.58 -6.02 24.01
N THR A 72 0.23 -4.74 23.83
CA THR A 72 -0.76 -4.05 24.70
C THR A 72 -2.20 -4.36 24.31
N LYS A 73 -2.47 -4.47 23.01
CA LYS A 73 -3.77 -4.84 22.46
C LYS A 73 -3.55 -5.93 21.41
N PRO A 74 -3.45 -7.20 21.84
CA PRO A 74 -3.15 -8.30 20.95
C PRO A 74 -4.26 -8.52 19.92
N TYR A 75 -3.88 -8.60 18.65
CA TYR A 75 -4.76 -8.97 17.55
C TYR A 75 -4.36 -10.36 17.02
N PRO A 76 -5.25 -11.37 17.08
CA PRO A 76 -4.91 -12.76 16.78
C PRO A 76 -5.04 -13.09 15.27
N LYS A 77 -4.60 -14.30 14.90
CA LYS A 77 -4.84 -14.94 13.60
C LYS A 77 -4.41 -14.10 12.39
N VAL A 78 -3.23 -13.50 12.50
CA VAL A 78 -2.56 -12.80 11.39
C VAL A 78 -1.27 -13.50 11.00
N TYR A 79 -0.77 -13.20 9.82
CA TYR A 79 0.45 -13.76 9.27
C TYR A 79 1.44 -12.63 9.03
N LEU A 80 2.71 -12.87 9.34
CA LEU A 80 3.77 -11.89 9.09
C LEU A 80 4.63 -12.35 7.92
N ALA A 81 5.02 -11.40 7.10
CA ALA A 81 6.00 -11.59 6.04
C ALA A 81 7.17 -10.63 6.31
N PHE A 82 8.36 -11.18 6.52
CA PHE A 82 9.60 -10.46 6.71
C PHE A 82 10.42 -10.58 5.43
N ALA A 83 10.96 -9.46 4.94
CA ALA A 83 11.91 -9.46 3.83
C ALA A 83 13.05 -8.50 4.13
N HIS A 84 14.25 -8.87 3.71
CA HIS A 84 15.37 -7.97 3.62
C HIS A 84 15.67 -7.77 2.14
N ASP A 85 15.26 -6.62 1.61
CA ASP A 85 15.49 -6.31 0.21
C ASP A 85 16.97 -6.00 -0.04
N GLN A 86 17.53 -6.65 -1.06
CA GLN A 86 18.94 -6.49 -1.44
C GLN A 86 19.22 -5.11 -2.05
N GLN A 87 18.22 -4.47 -2.67
CA GLN A 87 18.42 -3.18 -3.35
C GLN A 87 18.31 -1.99 -2.39
N SER A 88 17.29 -1.96 -1.52
CA SER A 88 17.14 -0.91 -0.51
C SER A 88 17.97 -1.13 0.75
N GLY A 89 18.37 -2.38 1.04
CA GLY A 89 19.11 -2.73 2.26
C GLY A 89 18.28 -2.58 3.55
N GLU A 90 16.97 -2.31 3.45
CA GLU A 90 16.11 -2.13 4.60
C GLU A 90 15.22 -3.36 4.85
N PRO A 91 15.13 -3.84 6.11
CA PRO A 91 14.20 -4.88 6.47
C PRO A 91 12.76 -4.34 6.49
N SER A 92 11.89 -4.99 5.73
CA SER A 92 10.46 -4.72 5.68
C SER A 92 9.67 -5.84 6.38
N THR A 93 8.54 -5.47 6.97
CA THR A 93 7.63 -6.44 7.59
C THR A 93 6.19 -6.07 7.29
N ILE A 94 5.43 -7.05 6.81
CA ILE A 94 4.02 -6.90 6.43
C ILE A 94 3.19 -7.80 7.35
N VAL A 95 2.08 -7.28 7.86
CA VAL A 95 1.03 -8.05 8.51
C VAL A 95 -0.13 -8.28 7.53
N SER A 96 -0.67 -9.50 7.57
CA SER A 96 -1.69 -10.00 6.67
C SER A 96 -2.75 -10.78 7.44
N ASP A 97 -4.02 -10.68 7.04
CA ASP A 97 -5.08 -11.54 7.57
C ASP A 97 -5.15 -12.93 6.89
N GLU A 98 -4.40 -13.10 5.81
CA GLU A 98 -4.28 -14.34 5.03
C GLU A 98 -2.83 -14.88 5.04
N PRO A 99 -2.60 -16.17 4.76
CA PRO A 99 -1.27 -16.76 4.68
C PRO A 99 -0.32 -15.97 3.78
N THR A 100 0.89 -15.74 4.28
CA THR A 100 1.89 -14.93 3.57
C THR A 100 2.80 -15.80 2.70
N SER A 101 3.20 -15.25 1.56
CA SER A 101 4.15 -15.87 0.63
C SER A 101 4.98 -14.79 -0.06
N LEU A 102 5.87 -15.19 -0.98
CA LEU A 102 6.58 -14.22 -1.84
C LEU A 102 5.61 -13.33 -2.63
N GLN A 103 4.44 -13.85 -3.00
CA GLN A 103 3.41 -13.06 -3.70
C GLN A 103 2.87 -11.92 -2.84
N THR A 104 2.88 -12.06 -1.50
CA THR A 104 2.47 -10.98 -0.60
C THR A 104 3.31 -9.73 -0.80
N PHE A 105 4.62 -9.87 -1.03
CA PHE A 105 5.50 -8.72 -1.30
C PHE A 105 5.21 -8.13 -2.68
N ALA A 106 4.97 -8.96 -3.70
CA ALA A 106 4.60 -8.49 -5.03
C ALA A 106 3.29 -7.68 -4.99
N GLN A 107 2.27 -8.17 -4.28
CA GLN A 107 1.02 -7.45 -4.03
C GLN A 107 1.27 -6.14 -3.28
N TYR A 108 2.03 -6.19 -2.18
CA TYR A 108 2.31 -5.02 -1.35
C TYR A 108 3.07 -3.92 -2.10
N ARG A 109 3.94 -4.29 -3.06
CA ARG A 109 4.64 -3.33 -3.92
C ARG A 109 3.70 -2.51 -4.81
N LEU A 110 2.48 -2.95 -5.08
CA LEU A 110 1.49 -2.16 -5.83
C LEU A 110 1.14 -0.84 -5.11
N ARG A 111 1.33 -0.78 -3.78
CA ARG A 111 1.19 0.45 -2.98
C ARG A 111 2.05 1.60 -3.51
N PHE A 112 3.25 1.32 -4.02
CA PHE A 112 4.13 2.37 -4.57
C PHE A 112 3.53 3.06 -5.80
N GLN A 113 2.70 2.37 -6.60
CA GLN A 113 2.02 2.99 -7.75
C GLN A 113 1.02 4.06 -7.29
N VAL A 114 0.43 3.86 -6.13
CA VAL A 114 -0.48 4.82 -5.49
C VAL A 114 0.32 6.00 -4.93
N GLU A 115 1.46 5.76 -4.28
CA GLU A 115 2.36 6.83 -3.81
C GLU A 115 2.91 7.69 -4.94
N GLU A 116 3.36 7.11 -6.05
CA GLU A 116 3.78 7.86 -7.24
C GLU A 116 2.65 8.77 -7.74
N SER A 117 1.42 8.26 -7.75
CA SER A 117 0.24 9.04 -8.13
C SER A 117 -0.05 10.18 -7.14
N PHE A 118 0.21 9.98 -5.84
CA PHE A 118 0.08 11.03 -4.81
C PHE A 118 1.23 12.05 -4.79
N LEU A 119 2.46 11.63 -5.09
CA LEU A 119 3.62 12.51 -5.25
C LEU A 119 3.45 13.39 -6.48
N ASP A 120 2.96 12.82 -7.58
CA ASP A 120 2.59 13.58 -8.78
C ASP A 120 1.56 14.67 -8.46
N LEU A 121 0.59 14.42 -7.57
CA LEU A 121 -0.38 15.42 -7.12
C LEU A 121 0.19 16.51 -6.23
N LYS A 122 1.07 16.15 -5.28
CA LYS A 122 1.59 17.08 -4.27
C LYS A 122 2.58 18.07 -4.87
N SER A 123 3.56 17.61 -5.65
CA SER A 123 4.67 18.45 -6.13
C SER A 123 4.62 18.81 -7.62
N ASN A 124 3.90 18.05 -8.45
CA ASN A 124 3.98 18.19 -9.92
C ASN A 124 2.65 18.41 -10.66
N GLY A 125 1.51 18.45 -9.97
CA GLY A 125 0.18 18.55 -10.60
C GLY A 125 -0.73 19.65 -10.03
N PHE A 126 -0.99 19.64 -8.73
CA PHE A 126 -2.00 20.53 -8.12
C PHE A 126 -1.47 21.47 -7.03
N GLN A 127 -0.17 21.43 -6.71
CA GLN A 127 0.48 22.32 -5.71
C GLN A 127 -0.34 22.49 -4.42
N LEU A 128 -0.81 21.38 -3.85
CA LEU A 128 -1.76 21.39 -2.73
C LEU A 128 -1.26 22.17 -1.50
N GLU A 129 0.06 22.22 -1.30
CA GLU A 129 0.69 22.98 -0.22
C GLU A 129 0.56 24.51 -0.38
N ALA A 130 0.34 25.02 -1.59
CA ALA A 130 0.11 26.43 -1.84
C ALA A 130 -1.31 26.90 -1.48
N SER A 131 -2.26 25.97 -1.30
CA SER A 131 -3.69 26.32 -1.19
C SER A 131 -4.10 26.99 0.14
N ARG A 132 -3.28 26.91 1.21
CA ARG A 132 -3.55 27.52 2.54
C ARG A 132 -4.98 27.30 3.08
N ILE A 133 -5.68 26.24 2.67
CA ILE A 133 -7.05 25.98 3.10
C ILE A 133 -7.02 25.35 4.50
N ARG A 134 -7.47 26.11 5.50
CA ARG A 134 -7.53 25.69 6.92
C ARG A 134 -8.89 25.10 7.33
N ASP A 135 -9.83 24.99 6.41
CA ASP A 135 -11.18 24.48 6.67
C ASP A 135 -11.30 22.97 6.34
N ARG A 136 -11.78 22.18 7.31
CA ARG A 136 -11.86 20.71 7.24
C ARG A 136 -12.88 20.20 6.22
N PHE A 137 -13.95 20.96 5.97
CA PHE A 137 -15.01 20.59 5.03
C PHE A 137 -14.55 20.80 3.58
N SER A 138 -13.92 21.94 3.32
CA SER A 138 -13.31 22.28 2.03
C SER A 138 -12.17 21.32 1.66
N LEU A 139 -11.35 20.89 2.63
CA LEU A 139 -10.31 19.87 2.41
C LEU A 139 -10.90 18.51 2.02
N SER A 140 -12.01 18.11 2.62
CA SER A 140 -12.67 16.82 2.33
C SER A 140 -13.29 16.80 0.92
N GLN A 141 -13.92 17.91 0.50
CA GLN A 141 -14.43 18.04 -0.88
C GLN A 141 -13.31 18.11 -1.91
N LEU A 142 -12.23 18.85 -1.62
CA LEU A 142 -11.05 18.93 -2.49
C LEU A 142 -10.39 17.54 -2.64
N CYS A 143 -10.24 16.79 -1.55
CA CYS A 143 -9.79 15.39 -1.59
C CYS A 143 -10.74 14.50 -2.42
N GLY A 144 -12.06 14.71 -2.33
CA GLY A 144 -13.04 13.99 -3.13
C GLY A 144 -12.91 14.28 -4.63
N VAL A 145 -12.79 15.56 -5.01
CA VAL A 145 -12.57 15.98 -6.40
C VAL A 145 -11.24 15.45 -6.93
N ILE A 146 -10.18 15.49 -6.12
CA ILE A 146 -8.86 14.96 -6.50
C ILE A 146 -8.91 13.44 -6.64
N ALA A 147 -9.58 12.72 -5.75
CA ALA A 147 -9.74 11.27 -5.83
C ALA A 147 -10.54 10.87 -7.07
N LEU A 148 -11.60 11.60 -7.42
CA LEU A 148 -12.38 11.36 -8.63
C LEU A 148 -11.57 11.68 -9.89
N THR A 149 -10.83 12.79 -9.89
CA THR A 149 -9.94 13.17 -11.00
C THR A 149 -8.82 12.14 -11.18
N MET A 150 -8.23 11.64 -10.09
CA MET A 150 -7.27 10.53 -10.13
C MET A 150 -7.88 9.28 -10.73
N LEU A 151 -9.09 8.91 -10.32
CA LEU A 151 -9.76 7.73 -10.84
C LEU A 151 -9.96 7.83 -12.36
N VAL A 152 -10.42 8.99 -12.84
CA VAL A 152 -10.60 9.24 -14.29
C VAL A 152 -9.26 9.17 -15.02
N LEU A 153 -8.21 9.83 -14.52
CA LEU A 153 -6.89 9.83 -15.16
C LEU A 153 -6.22 8.45 -15.15
N VAL A 154 -6.39 7.67 -14.08
CA VAL A 154 -5.89 6.29 -13.99
C VAL A 154 -6.63 5.39 -14.97
N LEU A 155 -7.96 5.50 -15.07
CA LEU A 155 -8.75 4.73 -16.04
C LEU A 155 -8.35 5.05 -17.49
N GLN A 156 -8.14 6.34 -17.80
CA GLN A 156 -7.63 6.76 -19.11
C GLN A 156 -6.21 6.24 -19.38
N GLY A 157 -5.29 6.35 -18.42
CA GLY A 157 -3.93 5.82 -18.54
C GLY A 157 -3.90 4.30 -18.77
N VAL A 158 -4.77 3.55 -18.07
CA VAL A 158 -4.95 2.11 -18.29
C VAL A 158 -5.46 1.84 -19.70
N GLN A 159 -6.41 2.63 -20.21
CA GLN A 159 -6.93 2.50 -21.58
C GLN A 159 -5.87 2.83 -22.65
N VAL A 160 -5.02 3.84 -22.42
CA VAL A 160 -3.90 4.20 -23.32
C VAL A 160 -2.88 3.07 -23.40
N VAL A 161 -2.60 2.39 -22.29
CA VAL A 161 -1.69 1.23 -22.29
C VAL A 161 -2.34 -0.01 -22.90
N ALA A 162 -3.61 -0.28 -22.60
CA ALA A 162 -4.35 -1.40 -23.17
C ALA A 162 -4.54 -1.28 -24.70
N SER A 163 -4.62 -0.06 -25.23
CA SER A 163 -4.69 0.23 -26.66
C SER A 163 -3.33 0.27 -27.38
N GLY A 164 -2.23 -0.03 -26.67
CA GLY A 164 -0.88 -0.09 -27.25
C GLY A 164 -0.26 1.28 -27.58
N LYS A 165 -0.93 2.39 -27.26
CA LYS A 165 -0.48 3.76 -27.61
C LYS A 165 0.53 4.36 -26.63
N ARG A 166 0.98 3.59 -25.63
CA ARG A 166 1.91 4.03 -24.58
C ARG A 166 3.15 4.78 -25.10
N ARG A 167 3.73 4.36 -26.23
CA ARG A 167 4.93 4.99 -26.83
C ARG A 167 4.70 6.39 -27.40
N GLN A 168 3.45 6.81 -27.59
CA GLN A 168 3.11 8.15 -28.04
C GLN A 168 3.24 9.18 -26.91
N VAL A 169 3.29 8.72 -25.65
CA VAL A 169 3.24 9.57 -24.47
C VAL A 169 4.43 9.33 -23.56
N ASP A 170 4.92 8.09 -23.45
CA ASP A 170 6.11 7.70 -22.69
C ASP A 170 7.22 7.27 -23.64
N ALA A 171 8.16 8.19 -23.90
CA ALA A 171 9.29 8.00 -24.80
C ALA A 171 10.44 7.17 -24.19
N HIS A 172 10.35 6.77 -22.92
CA HIS A 172 11.38 5.95 -22.27
C HIS A 172 11.24 4.47 -22.62
N TRP A 173 12.39 3.79 -22.77
CA TRP A 173 12.48 2.37 -23.15
C TRP A 173 11.86 1.43 -22.09
N ASN A 174 11.93 1.82 -20.82
CA ASN A 174 11.18 1.26 -19.68
C ASN A 174 10.18 2.30 -19.16
N ARG A 175 9.14 1.85 -18.43
CA ARG A 175 8.05 2.73 -17.94
C ARG A 175 8.60 3.85 -17.06
N GLY A 176 8.71 5.04 -17.63
CA GLY A 176 9.21 6.23 -16.94
C GLY A 176 8.10 7.02 -16.26
N MET A 177 6.84 6.83 -16.68
CA MET A 177 5.71 7.63 -16.23
C MET A 177 4.58 6.82 -15.57
N SER A 178 3.95 7.44 -14.55
CA SER A 178 2.75 6.93 -13.90
C SER A 178 1.57 6.90 -14.89
N TYR A 179 0.54 6.08 -14.64
CA TYR A 179 -0.64 6.01 -15.52
C TYR A 179 -1.39 7.35 -15.58
N LEU A 180 -1.33 8.12 -14.49
CA LEU A 180 -1.90 9.46 -14.40
C LEU A 180 -1.22 10.43 -15.39
N LYS A 181 0.11 10.43 -15.48
CA LYS A 181 0.86 11.25 -16.44
C LYS A 181 0.64 10.82 -17.89
N LEU A 182 0.50 9.52 -18.14
CA LEU A 182 0.15 8.99 -19.46
C LEU A 182 -1.23 9.50 -19.93
N GLY A 183 -2.21 9.59 -19.04
CA GLY A 183 -3.52 10.17 -19.38
C GLY A 183 -3.45 11.68 -19.58
N TRP A 184 -2.72 12.40 -18.73
CA TRP A 184 -2.57 13.85 -18.79
C TRP A 184 -1.87 14.35 -20.07
N ASN A 185 -0.79 13.68 -20.48
CA ASN A 185 0.02 14.08 -21.64
C ASN A 185 -0.53 13.60 -23.00
N PHE A 186 -1.66 12.89 -23.03
CA PHE A 186 -2.31 12.44 -24.28
C PHE A 186 -3.37 13.41 -24.81
N GLN A 187 -3.57 14.56 -24.16
CA GLN A 187 -4.42 15.64 -24.67
C GLN A 187 -3.82 16.36 -25.87
#